data_AF-A0A485AHD4-F1
#
_entry.id   AF-A0A485AHD4-F1
#
_cell.length_a   1.000
_cell.length_b   1.000
_cell.length_c   1.000
_cell.angle_alpha   90.00
_cell.angle_beta   90.00
_cell.angle_gamma   90.00
#
_symmetry.space_group_name_H-M   'P 1'
#
loop_
_entity.id
_entity.type
_entity.pdbx_description
1 polymer ?
#
loop_
_entity_poly.entity_id
_entity_poly.type
_entity_poly.pdbx_seq_one_letter_code
_entity_poly.pdbx_strand_id
1 'polypeptide(L)'
;MVFNPRETADNLKKSGAFVPGIRPGEQTAKYIDKVMTRLTLVGALYITFICLIPEFMRDAMKVPFYFGGTSLLIVVVVIMDFMAQVQTLMMSSQYESALKKANLKAIAAKRSLEKLRRVKMKVRASVKKLCRNCKIVKRDGVIRVICSAEPKHKQRQG
;
A
#
# COMPACT_ATOMS: atom_id res chain seq x y z
N MET A 1 7.58 11.85 -20.27
CA MET A 1 7.25 12.24 -18.89
C MET A 1 8.43 13.03 -18.35
N VAL A 2 8.25 14.32 -18.04
CA VAL A 2 9.32 15.13 -17.43
C VAL A 2 9.35 14.79 -15.95
N PHE A 3 10.39 14.09 -15.51
CA PHE A 3 10.60 13.77 -14.11
C PHE A 3 11.12 15.02 -13.38
N ASN A 4 10.36 15.52 -12.40
CA ASN A 4 10.83 16.60 -11.53
C ASN A 4 11.48 15.99 -10.27
N PRO A 5 12.82 16.02 -10.13
CA PRO A 5 13.51 15.40 -9.00
C PRO A 5 13.12 16.01 -7.66
N ARG A 6 12.65 17.27 -7.64
CA ARG A 6 12.12 17.93 -6.44
C ARG A 6 10.83 17.29 -5.96
N GLU A 7 9.89 17.02 -6.87
CA GLU A 7 8.64 16.36 -6.51
C GLU A 7 8.86 14.92 -6.09
N THR A 8 9.78 14.19 -6.74
CA THR A 8 10.12 12.82 -6.32
C THR A 8 10.74 12.81 -4.92
N ALA A 9 11.62 13.76 -4.59
CA ALA A 9 12.19 13.89 -3.26
C ALA A 9 11.14 14.28 -2.20
N ASP A 10 10.18 15.14 -2.54
CA ASP A 10 9.08 15.51 -1.64
C ASP A 10 8.10 14.36 -1.42
N ASN A 11 7.78 13.59 -2.47
CA ASN A 11 6.99 12.36 -2.36
C ASN A 11 7.69 11.32 -1.49
N LEU A 12 9.00 11.10 -1.65
CA LEU A 12 9.77 10.20 -0.79
C LEU A 12 9.69 10.63 0.68
N LYS A 13 9.84 11.94 0.95
CA LYS A 13 9.72 12.49 2.30
C LYS A 13 8.31 12.29 2.88
N LYS A 14 7.25 12.54 2.10
CA LYS A 14 5.85 12.31 2.50
C LYS A 14 5.54 10.84 2.75
N SER A 15 6.14 9.94 1.98
CA SER A 15 6.02 8.48 2.14
C SER A 15 6.89 7.91 3.28
N GLY A 16 7.66 8.75 3.99
CA GLY A 16 8.56 8.32 5.07
C GLY A 16 9.82 7.59 4.60
N ALA A 17 10.11 7.58 3.30
CA ALA A 17 11.29 6.98 2.71
C ALA A 17 12.44 8.00 2.62
N PHE A 18 13.65 7.60 3.01
CA PHE A 18 14.84 8.46 2.94
C PHE A 18 16.03 7.68 2.40
N VAL A 19 16.90 8.37 1.65
CA VAL A 19 18.13 7.79 1.12
C VAL A 19 19.18 7.81 2.24
N PRO A 20 19.76 6.65 2.63
CA PRO A 20 20.74 6.60 3.71
C PRO A 20 21.95 7.48 3.36
N GLY A 21 22.35 8.35 4.29
CA GLY A 21 23.51 9.23 4.13
C GLY A 21 23.22 10.63 3.57
N ILE A 22 22.00 10.93 3.08
CA ILE A 22 21.62 12.26 2.57
C ILE A 22 20.46 12.84 3.39
N ARG A 23 20.56 14.12 3.79
CA ARG A 23 19.49 14.81 4.53
C ARG A 23 18.23 14.95 3.64
N PRO A 24 17.03 14.62 4.14
CA PRO A 24 15.80 14.66 3.34
C PRO A 24 15.44 16.08 2.93
N GLY A 25 14.98 16.25 1.68
CA GLY A 25 14.57 17.54 1.09
C GLY A 25 15.44 17.93 -0.10
N GLU A 26 15.91 19.18 -0.14
CA GLU A 26 16.66 19.74 -1.28
C GLU A 26 17.95 18.97 -1.59
N GLN A 27 18.62 18.39 -0.57
CA GLN A 27 19.82 17.59 -0.79
C GLN A 27 19.52 16.26 -1.49
N THR A 28 18.39 15.63 -1.18
CA THR A 28 17.91 14.44 -1.88
C THR A 28 17.56 14.77 -3.33
N ALA A 29 16.89 15.90 -3.58
CA ALA A 29 16.56 16.34 -4.94
C ALA A 29 17.81 16.56 -5.80
N LYS A 30 18.83 17.27 -5.27
CA LYS A 30 20.12 17.48 -5.95
C LYS A 30 20.87 16.18 -6.23
N TYR A 31 20.80 15.22 -5.31
CA TYR A 31 21.41 13.90 -5.50
C TYR A 31 20.72 13.12 -6.64
N ILE A 32 19.38 13.05 -6.61
CA ILE A 32 18.59 12.37 -7.65
C ILE A 32 18.85 13.01 -9.02
N ASP A 33 18.84 14.34 -9.09
CA ASP A 33 19.10 15.10 -10.31
C ASP A 33 20.47 14.75 -10.90
N LYS A 34 21.54 14.81 -10.09
CA LYS A 34 22.90 14.45 -10.53
C LYS A 34 23.00 13.02 -11.06
N VAL A 35 22.30 12.08 -10.44
CA VAL A 35 22.29 10.67 -10.89
C VAL A 35 21.51 10.54 -12.20
N MET A 36 20.33 11.16 -12.30
CA MET A 36 19.51 11.17 -13.51
C MET A 36 20.29 11.74 -14.69
N THR A 37 20.93 12.91 -14.53
CA THR A 37 21.72 13.54 -15.61
C THR A 37 22.80 12.61 -16.14
N ARG A 38 23.54 11.91 -15.27
CA ARG A 38 24.59 10.97 -15.69
C ARG A 38 24.01 9.78 -16.43
N LEU A 39 22.89 9.23 -15.94
CA LEU A 39 22.22 8.10 -16.60
C LEU A 39 21.70 8.50 -17.98
N THR A 40 21.04 9.66 -18.09
CA THR A 40 20.50 10.18 -19.35
C THR A 40 21.61 10.50 -20.35
N LEU A 41 22.75 11.03 -19.90
CA LEU A 41 23.88 11.32 -20.79
C LEU A 41 24.46 10.04 -21.41
N VAL A 42 24.60 8.97 -20.63
CA VAL A 42 25.03 7.66 -21.14
C VAL A 42 23.98 7.05 -22.06
N GLY A 43 22.69 7.14 -21.70
CA GLY A 43 21.58 6.65 -22.53
C GLY A 43 21.48 7.37 -23.88
N ALA A 44 21.65 8.68 -23.90
CA ALA A 44 21.66 9.48 -25.12
C ALA A 44 22.82 9.08 -26.05
N LEU A 45 24.03 8.94 -25.50
CA LEU A 45 25.19 8.44 -26.24
C LEU A 45 24.93 7.07 -26.88
N TYR A 46 24.36 6.14 -26.11
CA TYR A 46 24.03 4.80 -26.60
C TYR A 46 23.01 4.82 -27.74
N ILE A 47 21.93 5.61 -27.61
CA ILE A 47 20.92 5.76 -28.66
C ILE A 47 21.55 6.34 -29.93
N THR A 48 22.36 7.40 -29.80
CA THR A 48 23.05 7.99 -30.96
C THR A 48 23.99 7.01 -31.64
N PHE A 49 24.70 6.18 -30.86
CA PHE A 49 25.61 5.17 -31.41
C PHE A 49 24.86 4.10 -32.22
N ILE A 50 23.73 3.59 -31.69
CA ILE A 50 22.87 2.65 -32.43
C ILE A 50 22.32 3.24 -33.72
N CYS A 51 22.03 4.55 -33.75
CA CYS A 51 21.55 5.21 -34.97
C CYS A 51 22.65 5.35 -36.03
N LEU A 52 23.90 5.57 -35.61
CA LEU A 52 25.02 5.81 -36.50
C LEU A 52 25.51 4.55 -37.22
N ILE A 53 25.43 3.38 -36.56
CA ILE A 53 25.84 2.08 -37.12
C ILE A 53 25.17 1.76 -38.47
N PRO A 54 23.82 1.77 -38.61
CA PRO A 54 23.16 1.44 -39.87
C PRO A 54 23.43 2.48 -40.96
N GLU A 55 23.66 3.74 -40.59
CA GLU A 55 24.02 4.81 -41.53
C GLU A 55 25.41 4.55 -42.12
N PHE A 56 26.39 4.22 -41.28
CA PHE A 56 27.74 3.85 -41.69
C PHE A 56 27.77 2.57 -42.55
N MET A 57 26.97 1.55 -42.19
CA MET A 57 26.85 0.32 -42.98
C MET A 57 26.23 0.55 -44.37
N ARG A 58 25.32 1.53 -44.49
CA ARG A 58 24.67 1.87 -45.77
C ARG A 58 25.67 2.44 -46.78
N ASP A 59 26.55 3.32 -46.33
CA ASP A 59 27.55 3.95 -47.20
C ASP A 59 28.62 2.95 -47.67
N ALA A 60 28.98 1.98 -46.84
CA ALA A 60 29.98 0.97 -47.18
C ALA A 60 29.46 -0.12 -48.16
N MET A 61 28.22 -0.58 -48.02
CA MET A 61 27.70 -1.72 -48.80
C MET A 61 26.77 -1.38 -49.97
N LYS A 62 26.36 -0.11 -50.18
CA LYS A 62 25.55 0.36 -51.34
C LYS A 62 24.25 -0.43 -51.65
N VAL A 63 23.79 -1.31 -50.75
CA VAL A 63 22.50 -2.00 -50.88
C VAL A 63 21.42 -1.13 -50.23
N PRO A 64 20.32 -0.81 -50.93
CA PRO A 64 19.23 -0.02 -50.38
C PRO A 64 18.46 -0.87 -49.36
N PHE A 65 18.94 -0.89 -48.11
CA PHE A 65 18.15 -1.43 -47.01
C PHE A 65 16.88 -0.59 -46.86
N TYR A 66 15.72 -1.19 -47.19
CA TYR A 66 14.38 -0.65 -46.88
C TYR A 66 14.16 -0.45 -45.38
N PHE A 67 15.03 -1.03 -44.55
CA PHE A 67 15.13 -0.85 -43.10
C PHE A 67 16.20 0.20 -42.77
N GLY A 68 15.86 1.50 -42.86
CA GLY A 68 16.73 2.58 -42.41
C GLY A 68 16.86 2.64 -40.88
N GLY A 69 17.84 3.38 -40.35
CA GLY A 69 18.08 3.54 -38.91
C GLY A 69 16.87 4.03 -38.11
N THR A 70 15.98 4.81 -38.75
CA THR A 70 14.70 5.25 -38.18
C THR A 70 13.71 4.10 -37.95
N SER A 71 13.56 3.18 -38.91
CA SER A 71 12.68 2.01 -38.77
C SER A 71 13.14 1.08 -37.65
N LEU A 72 14.46 0.87 -37.51
CA LEU A 72 15.03 0.07 -36.43
C LEU A 72 14.79 0.71 -35.05
N LEU A 73 14.98 2.03 -34.94
CA LEU A 73 14.70 2.77 -33.71
C LEU A 73 13.23 2.64 -33.29
N ILE A 74 12.31 2.83 -34.24
CA ILE A 74 10.87 2.75 -33.99
C ILE A 74 10.51 1.34 -33.49
N VAL A 75 11.01 0.29 -34.13
CA VAL A 75 10.73 -1.10 -33.73
C VAL A 75 11.20 -1.37 -32.29
N VAL A 76 12.42 -0.98 -31.93
CA VAL A 76 12.96 -1.21 -30.58
C VAL A 76 12.16 -0.43 -29.52
N VAL A 77 11.85 0.83 -29.79
CA VAL A 77 11.08 1.69 -28.87
C VAL A 77 9.67 1.14 -28.66
N VAL A 78 8.99 0.74 -29.74
CA VAL A 78 7.64 0.16 -29.67
C VAL A 78 7.63 -1.17 -28.93
N ILE A 79 8.61 -2.05 -29.16
CA ILE A 79 8.70 -3.32 -28.43
C ILE A 79 8.88 -3.09 -26.93
N MET A 80 9.77 -2.16 -26.54
CA MET A 80 9.97 -1.81 -25.13
C MET A 80 8.70 -1.22 -24.50
N ASP A 81 8.03 -0.31 -25.20
CA ASP A 81 6.80 0.32 -24.73
C ASP A 81 5.66 -0.71 -24.59
N PHE A 82 5.51 -1.58 -25.58
CA PHE A 82 4.53 -2.68 -25.53
C PHE A 82 4.78 -3.62 -24.36
N MET A 83 6.04 -4.02 -24.14
CA MET A 83 6.40 -4.88 -23.01
C MET A 83 6.13 -4.21 -21.66
N ALA A 84 6.40 -2.91 -21.52
CA ALA A 84 6.11 -2.16 -20.31
C ALA A 84 4.60 -2.04 -20.04
N GLN A 85 3.80 -1.79 -21.07
CA GLN A 85 2.34 -1.74 -20.96
C GLN A 85 1.76 -3.12 -20.58
N VAL A 86 2.21 -4.20 -21.24
CA VAL A 86 1.79 -5.57 -20.94
C VAL A 86 2.12 -5.94 -19.49
N GLN A 87 3.33 -5.62 -19.01
CA GLN A 87 3.71 -5.85 -17.61
C GLN A 87 2.80 -5.07 -16.65
N THR A 88 2.49 -3.81 -16.95
CA THR A 88 1.63 -2.97 -16.11
C THR A 88 0.21 -3.56 -15.99
N LEU A 89 -0.36 -4.01 -17.12
CA LEU A 89 -1.66 -4.70 -17.14
C LEU A 89 -1.60 -6.03 -16.38
N MET A 90 -0.55 -6.83 -16.57
CA MET A 90 -0.36 -8.08 -15.84
C MET A 90 -0.27 -7.88 -14.32
N MET A 91 0.47 -6.87 -13.86
CA MET A 91 0.55 -6.53 -12.43
C MET A 91 -0.83 -6.17 -11.88
N SER A 92 -1.61 -5.31 -12.56
CA SER A 92 -2.96 -4.96 -12.10
C SER A 92 -3.92 -6.16 -11.98
N SER A 93 -3.85 -7.13 -12.90
CA SER A 93 -4.68 -8.34 -12.85
C SER A 93 -4.30 -9.28 -11.68
N GLN A 94 -3.02 -9.32 -11.31
CA GLN A 94 -2.54 -10.05 -10.14
C GLN A 94 -3.00 -9.36 -8.84
N TYR A 95 -3.01 -8.03 -8.80
CA TYR A 95 -3.56 -7.25 -7.68
C TYR A 95 -5.06 -7.52 -7.48
N GLU A 96 -5.86 -7.50 -8.55
CA GLU A 96 -7.30 -7.87 -8.52
C GLU A 96 -7.51 -9.27 -7.92
N SER A 97 -6.72 -10.25 -8.36
CA SER A 97 -6.82 -11.64 -7.90
C SER A 97 -6.43 -11.80 -6.42
N ALA A 98 -5.39 -11.10 -5.96
CA ALA A 98 -4.98 -11.10 -4.56
C ALA A 98 -5.99 -10.38 -3.67
N LEU A 99 -6.53 -9.24 -4.13
CA LEU A 99 -7.53 -8.46 -3.41
C LEU A 99 -8.87 -9.21 -3.30
N LYS A 100 -9.28 -9.94 -4.35
CA LYS A 100 -10.48 -10.77 -4.34
C LYS A 100 -10.36 -11.93 -3.34
N LYS A 101 -9.20 -12.60 -3.27
CA LYS A 101 -8.92 -13.63 -2.25
C LYS A 101 -8.94 -13.05 -0.83
N ALA A 102 -8.38 -11.86 -0.62
CA ALA A 102 -8.39 -11.18 0.67
C ALA A 102 -9.82 -10.78 1.11
N ASN A 103 -10.64 -10.24 0.19
CA ASN A 103 -12.03 -9.90 0.46
C ASN A 103 -12.87 -11.14 0.83
N LEU A 104 -12.72 -12.25 0.10
CA LEU A 104 -13.42 -13.51 0.43
C LEU A 104 -13.03 -14.05 1.83
N LYS A 105 -11.76 -13.99 2.20
CA LYS A 105 -11.28 -14.38 3.53
C LYS A 105 -11.81 -13.45 4.63
N ALA A 106 -11.87 -12.15 4.37
CA ALA A 106 -12.44 -11.17 5.30
C ALA A 106 -13.94 -11.39 5.53
N ILE A 107 -14.71 -11.72 4.48
CA ILE A 107 -16.13 -12.06 4.59
C ILE A 107 -16.33 -13.37 5.38
N ALA A 108 -15.53 -14.40 5.12
CA ALA A 108 -15.58 -15.66 5.87
C ALA A 108 -15.24 -15.45 7.36
N ALA A 109 -14.23 -14.63 7.66
CA ALA A 109 -13.87 -14.27 9.03
C ALA A 109 -14.98 -13.49 9.76
N LYS A 110 -15.64 -12.54 9.07
CA LYS A 110 -16.81 -11.83 9.62
C LYS A 110 -17.95 -12.77 9.99
N ARG A 111 -18.29 -13.75 9.14
CA ARG A 111 -19.33 -14.76 9.44
C ARG A 111 -19.02 -15.59 10.68
N SER A 112 -17.76 -15.99 10.85
CA SER A 112 -17.31 -16.73 12.04
C SER A 112 -17.37 -15.90 13.33
N LEU A 113 -16.99 -14.61 13.25
CA LEU A 113 -17.10 -13.66 14.37
C LEU A 113 -18.56 -13.37 14.74
N GLU A 114 -19.45 -13.24 13.76
CA GLU A 114 -20.89 -13.06 14.03
C GLU A 114 -21.51 -14.30 14.71
N LYS A 115 -21.07 -15.50 14.32
CA LYS A 115 -21.46 -16.77 14.98
C LYS A 115 -20.94 -16.86 16.42
N LEU A 116 -19.72 -16.37 16.69
CA LEU A 116 -19.15 -16.28 18.05
C LEU A 116 -19.79 -15.19 18.90
N ARG A 117 -20.21 -14.06 18.31
CA ARG A 117 -20.90 -12.96 19.01
C ARG A 117 -22.27 -13.38 19.55
N ARG A 118 -22.92 -14.40 18.97
CA ARG A 118 -24.14 -15.01 19.52
C ARG A 118 -23.89 -15.88 20.76
N VAL A 119 -22.67 -16.34 21.04
CA VAL A 119 -22.41 -17.37 22.06
C VAL A 119 -21.88 -16.82 23.39
N LYS A 120 -21.37 -15.58 23.48
CA LYS A 120 -20.75 -15.15 24.75
C LYS A 120 -20.88 -13.65 25.05
N MET A 121 -21.94 -13.32 25.81
CA MET A 121 -21.80 -12.42 26.95
C MET A 121 -22.99 -12.57 27.91
N LYS A 122 -22.89 -13.52 28.85
CA LYS A 122 -23.58 -13.38 30.14
C LYS A 122 -22.68 -12.54 31.03
N VAL A 123 -22.88 -11.22 31.04
CA VAL A 123 -22.26 -10.35 32.03
C VAL A 123 -22.80 -10.79 33.40
N ARG A 124 -21.95 -11.32 34.27
CA ARG A 124 -22.35 -11.59 35.66
C ARG A 124 -22.59 -10.24 36.33
N ALA A 125 -23.79 -10.04 36.87
CA ALA A 125 -24.13 -8.81 37.57
C ALA A 125 -23.15 -8.56 38.73
N SER A 126 -22.53 -7.38 38.70
CA SER A 126 -21.46 -6.95 39.61
C SER A 126 -22.01 -6.50 40.97
N VAL A 127 -22.75 -7.35 41.68
CA VAL A 127 -23.29 -6.98 43.00
C VAL A 127 -22.90 -8.03 44.04
N LYS A 128 -21.89 -7.68 44.85
CA LYS A 128 -21.41 -8.49 46.00
C LYS A 128 -22.12 -8.05 47.28
N LYS A 129 -22.34 -8.97 48.23
CA LYS A 129 -22.89 -8.67 49.55
C LYS A 129 -21.81 -8.02 50.41
N LEU A 130 -22.11 -6.86 51.02
CA LEU A 130 -21.18 -6.19 51.94
C LEU A 130 -21.35 -6.66 53.41
N CYS A 131 -22.49 -7.27 53.76
CA CYS A 131 -22.84 -7.58 55.15
C CYS A 131 -23.60 -8.90 55.31
N ARG A 132 -23.64 -9.46 56.53
CA ARG A 132 -24.38 -10.70 56.83
C ARG A 132 -25.90 -10.54 56.73
N ASN A 133 -26.42 -9.34 56.98
CA ASN A 133 -27.85 -9.01 56.93
C ASN A 133 -28.33 -8.50 55.55
N CYS A 134 -27.48 -8.59 54.52
CA CYS A 134 -27.75 -8.11 53.17
C CYS A 134 -28.34 -9.24 52.30
N LYS A 135 -29.60 -9.08 51.85
CA LYS A 135 -30.30 -10.06 51.00
C LYS A 135 -30.44 -9.52 49.57
N ILE A 136 -30.11 -10.36 48.59
CA ILE A 136 -30.24 -10.03 47.16
C ILE A 136 -31.65 -10.44 46.72
N VAL A 137 -32.40 -9.51 46.14
CA VAL A 137 -33.75 -9.73 45.62
C VAL A 137 -33.78 -9.36 44.15
N LYS A 138 -34.41 -10.20 43.32
CA LYS A 138 -34.57 -9.99 41.88
C LYS A 138 -36.06 -9.84 41.57
N ARG A 139 -36.47 -8.65 41.10
CA ARG A 139 -37.82 -8.37 40.58
C ARG A 139 -37.69 -7.64 39.26
N ASP A 140 -38.53 -7.97 38.29
CA ASP A 140 -38.66 -7.29 37.00
C ASP A 140 -37.33 -7.01 36.29
N GLY A 141 -36.46 -8.02 36.26
CA GLY A 141 -35.18 -7.93 35.55
C GLY A 141 -34.08 -7.12 36.24
N VAL A 142 -34.35 -6.45 37.37
CA VAL A 142 -33.36 -5.67 38.13
C VAL A 142 -32.95 -6.41 39.41
N ILE A 143 -31.65 -6.45 39.70
CA ILE A 143 -31.11 -7.02 40.95
C ILE A 143 -30.98 -5.91 41.96
N ARG A 144 -31.60 -6.04 43.15
CA ARG A 144 -31.48 -5.08 44.25
C ARG A 144 -30.95 -5.76 45.52
N VAL A 145 -30.19 -5.03 46.34
CA VAL A 145 -29.72 -5.47 47.66
C VAL A 145 -30.51 -4.74 48.72
N ILE A 146 -31.16 -5.48 49.61
CA ILE A 146 -31.93 -4.94 50.74
C ILE A 146 -31.19 -5.36 52.02
N CYS A 147 -30.99 -4.43 52.94
CA CYS A 147 -30.38 -4.68 54.25
C CYS A 147 -31.37 -4.28 55.35
N SER A 148 -31.62 -5.16 56.31
CA SER A 148 -32.59 -4.91 57.39
C SER A 148 -32.05 -4.08 58.56
N ALA A 149 -30.72 -3.90 58.66
CA ALA A 149 -30.08 -3.22 59.80
C ALA A 149 -29.81 -1.73 59.55
N GLU A 150 -29.55 -1.30 58.31
CA GLU A 150 -29.25 0.11 57.98
C GLU A 150 -29.64 0.40 56.51
N PRO A 151 -30.46 1.43 56.22
CA PRO A 151 -30.95 1.72 54.86
C PRO A 151 -29.93 2.43 53.94
N LYS A 152 -28.75 2.80 54.45
CA LYS A 152 -27.73 3.57 53.71
C LYS A 152 -26.79 2.75 52.83
N HIS A 153 -26.99 1.45 52.67
CA HIS A 153 -26.29 0.67 51.63
C HIS A 153 -26.82 1.04 50.25
N LYS A 154 -26.48 2.25 49.80
CA LYS A 154 -26.88 2.82 48.53
C LYS A 154 -26.24 1.98 47.43
N GLN A 155 -27.07 1.17 46.81
CA GLN A 155 -26.72 0.44 45.62
C GLN A 155 -26.31 1.41 44.52
N ARG A 156 -25.01 1.49 44.22
CA ARG A 156 -24.54 2.07 42.96
C ARG A 156 -24.82 1.02 41.90
N GLN A 157 -25.92 1.20 41.16
CA GLN A 157 -26.03 0.58 39.85
C GLN A 157 -24.93 1.24 38.99
N GLY A 158 -23.97 0.44 38.56
CA GLY A 158 -23.14 0.79 37.41
C GLY A 158 -23.95 0.60 36.15
#